data_AF-A0A7C6RS05-F1
#
_entry.id   AF-A0A7C6RS05-F1
#
_cell.length_a   1.000
_cell.length_b   1.000
_cell.length_c   1.000
_cell.angle_alpha   90.00
_cell.angle_beta   90.00
_cell.angle_gamma   90.00
#
_symmetry.space_group_name_H-M   'P 1'
#
loop_
_entity.id
_entity.type
_entity.pdbx_description
1 polymer ?
#
loop_
_entity_poly.entity_id
_entity_poly.type
_entity_poly.pdbx_seq_one_letter_code
_entity_poly.pdbx_strand_id
1 'polypeptide(L)'
;MKCTKEHRLSYTARAEEIVKGLSLEEKVYLMSGHVQLEQMIQDMKEDPNKHYNYIPYPAGGIEEKGVPAMKFCDGPRGVVCGVGQSTCFPVTMLRGATFDVELEERVGRAIGKEIRAWGGNLFGGVCINLPYNPGWGRSQETYGEESFHLGQMGSALVRGVQAENVIACVKHYAFNSMEISRFKVN
;
A
#
# COMPACT_ATOMS: atom_id res chain seq x y z
N MET A 1 4.02 21.16 -2.34
CA MET A 1 3.70 19.71 -2.33
C MET A 1 2.62 19.47 -3.36
N LYS A 2 2.81 18.59 -4.35
CA LYS A 2 1.82 18.38 -5.44
C LYS A 2 0.53 17.67 -4.98
N CYS A 3 0.50 17.06 -3.80
CA CYS A 3 -0.63 16.26 -3.31
C CYS A 3 -1.19 16.83 -1.99
N THR A 4 -1.70 18.07 -1.99
CA THR A 4 -2.45 18.62 -0.85
C THR A 4 -3.87 18.04 -0.80
N LYS A 5 -4.59 18.22 0.32
CA LYS A 5 -6.01 17.85 0.41
C LYS A 5 -6.83 18.58 -0.66
N GLU A 6 -6.61 19.88 -0.82
CA GLU A 6 -7.28 20.71 -1.83
C GLU A 6 -7.04 20.20 -3.24
N HIS A 7 -5.79 19.86 -3.58
CA HIS A 7 -5.47 19.28 -4.88
C HIS A 7 -6.23 17.98 -5.12
N ARG A 8 -6.27 17.06 -4.15
CA ARG A 8 -7.04 15.81 -4.28
C ARG A 8 -8.53 16.07 -4.48
N LEU A 9 -9.10 17.00 -3.70
CA LEU A 9 -10.53 17.34 -3.79
C LEU A 9 -10.90 18.08 -5.07
N SER A 10 -9.94 18.72 -5.76
CA SER A 10 -10.21 19.33 -7.07
C SER A 10 -10.63 18.32 -8.15
N TYR A 11 -10.39 17.03 -7.93
CA TYR A 11 -10.79 15.96 -8.85
C TYR A 11 -12.17 15.37 -8.55
N THR A 12 -12.82 15.75 -7.45
CA THR A 12 -14.10 15.15 -7.01
C THR A 12 -15.19 15.27 -8.07
N ALA A 13 -15.42 16.46 -8.62
CA ALA A 13 -16.46 16.67 -9.63
C ALA A 13 -16.22 15.82 -10.90
N ARG A 14 -14.97 15.71 -11.34
CA ARG A 14 -14.59 14.86 -12.48
C ARG A 14 -14.80 13.38 -12.18
N ALA A 15 -14.44 12.92 -10.99
CA ALA A 15 -14.67 11.53 -10.58
C ALA A 15 -16.17 11.20 -10.54
N GLU A 16 -16.99 12.11 -10.02
CA GLU A 16 -18.45 11.97 -9.99
C GLU A 16 -19.05 11.91 -11.40
N GLU A 17 -18.57 12.76 -12.33
CA GLU A 17 -19.01 12.76 -13.72
C GLU A 17 -18.70 11.42 -14.41
N ILE A 18 -17.47 10.91 -14.24
CA ILE A 18 -17.09 9.59 -14.75
C ILE A 18 -18.03 8.53 -14.21
N VAL A 19 -18.22 8.47 -12.88
CA VAL A 19 -19.06 7.45 -12.22
C VAL A 19 -20.52 7.54 -12.66
N LYS A 20 -21.05 8.74 -12.92
CA LYS A 20 -22.42 8.93 -13.46
C LYS A 20 -22.57 8.30 -14.85
N GLY A 21 -21.52 8.31 -15.66
CA GLY A 21 -21.50 7.72 -16.99
C GLY A 21 -21.29 6.21 -17.05
N LEU A 22 -21.07 5.55 -15.89
CA LEU A 22 -20.84 4.10 -15.83
C LEU A 22 -22.13 3.31 -15.59
N SER A 23 -22.22 2.14 -16.23
CA SER A 23 -23.21 1.10 -15.93
C SER A 23 -23.00 0.55 -14.51
N LEU A 24 -23.96 -0.26 -14.03
CA LEU A 24 -23.80 -0.95 -12.75
C LEU A 24 -22.66 -1.97 -12.81
N GLU A 25 -22.56 -2.72 -13.90
CA GLU A 25 -21.53 -3.72 -14.15
C GLU A 25 -20.14 -3.09 -14.18
N GLU A 26 -19.98 -1.94 -14.84
CA GLU A 26 -18.73 -1.19 -14.84
C GLU A 26 -18.33 -0.73 -13.43
N LYS A 27 -19.29 -0.26 -12.62
CA LYS A 27 -19.04 0.13 -11.22
C LYS A 27 -18.61 -1.07 -10.37
N VAL A 28 -19.26 -2.22 -10.53
CA VAL A 28 -18.90 -3.46 -9.84
C VAL A 28 -17.51 -3.92 -10.26
N TYR A 29 -17.21 -3.83 -11.55
CA TYR A 29 -15.90 -4.18 -12.10
C TYR A 29 -14.78 -3.33 -11.49
N LEU A 30 -14.98 -2.02 -11.34
CA LEU A 30 -14.00 -1.13 -10.70
C LEU A 30 -13.68 -1.51 -9.24
N MET A 31 -14.56 -2.24 -8.55
CA MET A 31 -14.36 -2.70 -7.17
C MET A 31 -13.66 -4.06 -7.08
N SER A 32 -13.26 -4.64 -8.21
CA SER A 32 -12.74 -6.02 -8.29
C SER A 32 -11.24 -6.06 -8.63
N GLY A 33 -10.52 -6.98 -8.00
CA GLY A 33 -9.14 -7.31 -8.36
C GLY A 33 -9.06 -8.12 -9.65
N HIS A 34 -7.97 -7.96 -10.42
CA HIS A 34 -7.77 -8.69 -11.68
C HIS A 34 -6.86 -9.90 -11.54
N VAL A 35 -6.30 -10.11 -10.35
CA VAL A 35 -5.34 -11.20 -10.09
C VAL A 35 -6.09 -12.43 -9.61
N GLN A 36 -6.02 -13.50 -10.40
CA GLN A 36 -6.53 -14.81 -10.01
C GLN A 36 -5.51 -15.53 -9.13
N LEU A 37 -5.99 -16.15 -8.05
CA LEU A 37 -5.14 -16.84 -7.08
C LEU A 37 -4.39 -18.00 -7.73
N GLU A 38 -5.07 -18.73 -8.62
CA GLU A 38 -4.52 -19.88 -9.35
C GLU A 38 -3.34 -19.46 -10.23
N GLN A 39 -3.48 -18.35 -10.96
CA GLN A 39 -2.41 -17.81 -11.80
C GLN A 39 -1.21 -17.37 -10.96
N MET A 40 -1.46 -16.70 -9.83
CA MET A 40 -0.39 -16.29 -8.92
C MET A 40 0.38 -17.50 -8.37
N ILE A 41 -0.32 -18.56 -7.97
CA ILE A 41 0.30 -19.80 -7.48
C ILE A 41 1.09 -20.48 -8.60
N GLN A 42 0.58 -20.48 -9.83
CA GLN A 42 1.26 -21.09 -10.96
C GLN A 42 2.54 -20.35 -11.32
N ASP A 43 2.48 -19.01 -11.42
CA ASP A 43 3.65 -18.16 -11.68
C ASP A 43 4.79 -18.43 -10.67
N MET A 44 4.46 -18.52 -9.38
CA MET A 44 5.41 -18.80 -8.30
C MET A 44 6.04 -20.19 -8.38
N LYS A 45 5.34 -21.18 -8.95
CA LYS A 45 5.86 -22.55 -9.13
C LYS A 45 6.74 -22.67 -10.36
N GLU A 46 6.40 -21.95 -11.43
CA GLU A 46 7.09 -22.03 -12.72
C GLU A 46 8.41 -21.27 -12.72
N ASP A 47 8.48 -20.13 -12.01
CA ASP A 47 9.67 -19.30 -11.97
C ASP A 47 9.96 -18.85 -10.53
N PRO A 48 11.10 -19.26 -9.94
CA PRO A 48 11.46 -18.83 -8.58
C PRO A 48 11.66 -17.31 -8.46
N ASN A 49 11.79 -16.58 -9.58
CA ASN A 49 11.86 -15.12 -9.61
C ASN A 49 10.48 -14.44 -9.65
N LYS A 50 9.38 -15.20 -9.80
CA LYS A 50 8.00 -14.68 -9.79
C LYS A 50 7.34 -14.89 -8.43
N HIS A 51 7.89 -14.27 -7.39
CA HIS A 51 7.32 -14.36 -6.04
C HIS A 51 6.03 -13.53 -5.87
N TYR A 52 5.43 -13.57 -4.69
CA TYR A 52 4.28 -12.72 -4.36
C TYR A 52 4.57 -11.24 -4.71
N ASN A 53 3.66 -10.63 -5.45
CA ASN A 53 3.71 -9.23 -5.87
C ASN A 53 5.03 -8.84 -6.58
N TYR A 54 5.62 -9.78 -7.35
CA TYR A 54 6.79 -9.52 -8.20
C TYR A 54 6.54 -8.43 -9.26
N ILE A 55 5.29 -8.25 -9.65
CA ILE A 55 4.76 -7.11 -10.43
C ILE A 55 3.59 -6.45 -9.68
N PRO A 56 3.27 -5.18 -9.97
CA PRO A 56 2.10 -4.54 -9.41
C PRO A 56 0.81 -5.28 -9.78
N TYR A 57 -0.08 -5.47 -8.80
CA TYR A 57 -1.33 -6.19 -8.99
C TYR A 57 -2.48 -5.26 -9.40
N PRO A 58 -3.06 -5.44 -10.60
CA PRO A 58 -4.12 -4.57 -11.08
C PRO A 58 -5.48 -4.86 -10.42
N ALA A 59 -6.26 -3.80 -10.24
CA ALA A 59 -7.67 -3.84 -9.85
C ALA A 59 -8.43 -2.71 -10.57
N GLY A 60 -9.61 -3.04 -11.08
CA GLY A 60 -10.44 -2.15 -11.89
C GLY A 60 -9.70 -1.50 -13.07
N GLY A 61 -10.18 -0.32 -13.46
CA GLY A 61 -9.68 0.43 -14.62
C GLY A 61 -10.50 0.15 -15.87
N ILE A 62 -10.97 1.21 -16.53
CA ILE A 62 -11.75 1.14 -17.77
C ILE A 62 -11.12 2.14 -18.73
N GLU A 63 -10.26 1.66 -19.63
CA GLU A 63 -9.44 2.49 -20.51
C GLU A 63 -10.30 3.35 -21.45
N GLU A 64 -11.38 2.79 -22.00
CA GLU A 64 -12.33 3.51 -22.87
C GLU A 64 -13.00 4.72 -22.18
N LYS A 65 -13.07 4.70 -20.85
CA LYS A 65 -13.61 5.80 -20.01
C LYS A 65 -12.50 6.68 -19.42
N GLY A 66 -11.24 6.44 -19.78
CA GLY A 66 -10.09 7.17 -19.27
C GLY A 66 -9.80 6.91 -17.78
N VAL A 67 -10.24 5.77 -17.24
CA VAL A 67 -10.02 5.38 -15.83
C VAL A 67 -8.88 4.36 -15.78
N PRO A 68 -7.69 4.73 -15.29
CA PRO A 68 -6.58 3.79 -15.17
C PRO A 68 -6.84 2.75 -14.08
N ALA A 69 -6.26 1.56 -14.22
CA ALA A 69 -6.27 0.55 -13.17
C ALA A 69 -5.48 0.99 -11.93
N MET A 70 -5.95 0.56 -10.77
CA MET A 70 -5.17 0.61 -9.53
C MET A 70 -4.15 -0.53 -9.57
N LYS A 71 -2.89 -0.24 -9.30
CA LYS A 71 -1.76 -1.17 -9.41
C LYS A 71 -1.05 -1.26 -8.07
N PHE A 72 -1.44 -2.27 -7.29
CA PHE A 72 -1.04 -2.52 -5.92
C PHE A 72 0.40 -3.04 -5.81
N CYS A 73 1.16 -2.42 -4.91
CA CYS A 73 2.51 -2.81 -4.50
C CYS A 73 2.58 -2.84 -2.97
N ASP A 74 2.91 -3.99 -2.39
CA ASP A 74 3.46 -4.10 -1.05
C ASP A 74 4.95 -3.66 -1.05
N GLY A 75 5.57 -3.38 0.10
CA GLY A 75 5.08 -3.56 1.46
C GLY A 75 5.85 -2.73 2.50
N PRO A 76 5.71 -3.06 3.80
CA PRO A 76 6.22 -2.22 4.89
C PRO A 76 7.73 -1.98 4.89
N ARG A 77 8.52 -2.90 4.31
CA ARG A 77 9.99 -2.81 4.19
C ARG A 77 10.47 -2.24 2.85
N GLY A 78 9.59 -1.67 2.04
CA GLY A 78 9.91 -1.23 0.67
C GLY A 78 9.16 -2.04 -0.38
N VAL A 79 9.43 -1.75 -1.65
CA VAL A 79 8.69 -2.32 -2.77
C VAL A 79 9.03 -3.80 -2.95
N VAL A 80 8.01 -4.65 -3.01
CA VAL A 80 8.14 -6.10 -3.17
C VAL A 80 8.39 -6.49 -4.64
N CYS A 81 7.96 -5.65 -5.57
CA CYS A 81 8.15 -5.85 -7.01
C CYS A 81 9.64 -5.93 -7.38
N GLY A 82 9.95 -6.74 -8.40
CA GLY A 82 11.32 -6.94 -8.89
C GLY A 82 12.23 -7.63 -7.89
N VAL A 83 12.11 -8.96 -7.76
CA VAL A 83 12.91 -9.78 -6.83
C VAL A 83 14.39 -9.39 -6.86
N GLY A 84 14.90 -8.92 -5.71
CA GLY A 84 16.31 -8.53 -5.57
C GLY A 84 16.71 -7.22 -6.27
N GLN A 85 15.75 -6.44 -6.77
CA GLN A 85 15.98 -5.21 -7.54
C GLN A 85 15.46 -3.94 -6.84
N SER A 86 14.57 -4.08 -5.85
CA SER A 86 14.05 -2.98 -5.04
C SER A 86 14.78 -2.87 -3.70
N THR A 87 14.73 -1.68 -3.08
CA THR A 87 15.41 -1.45 -1.80
C THR A 87 14.71 -2.18 -0.67
N CYS A 88 15.47 -2.98 0.09
CA CYS A 88 15.01 -3.59 1.34
C CYS A 88 15.39 -2.68 2.52
N PHE A 89 14.42 -1.91 3.03
CA PHE A 89 14.61 -1.04 4.18
C PHE A 89 14.61 -1.84 5.49
N PRO A 90 15.18 -1.29 6.58
CA PRO A 90 14.97 -1.81 7.93
C PRO A 90 13.48 -2.01 8.22
N VAL A 91 13.15 -3.00 9.06
CA VAL A 91 11.77 -3.23 9.50
C VAL A 91 11.18 -1.95 10.10
N THR A 92 9.87 -1.75 9.91
CA THR A 92 9.18 -0.53 10.34
C THR A 92 9.43 -0.21 11.82
N MET A 93 9.50 -1.23 12.68
CA MET A 93 9.78 -1.05 14.10
C MET A 93 11.17 -0.45 14.36
N LEU A 94 12.18 -0.86 13.58
CA LEU A 94 13.53 -0.30 13.69
C LEU A 94 13.59 1.14 13.16
N ARG A 95 12.77 1.47 12.15
CA ARG A 95 12.58 2.85 11.70
C ARG A 95 11.85 3.68 12.76
N GLY A 96 10.85 3.11 13.42
CA GLY A 96 10.14 3.69 14.58
C GLY A 96 11.08 4.08 15.71
N ALA A 97 12.03 3.19 16.04
CA ALA A 97 13.02 3.40 17.09
C ALA A 97 13.97 4.60 16.85
N THR A 98 13.97 5.21 15.67
CA THR A 98 14.70 6.46 15.40
C THR A 98 14.00 7.70 15.96
N PHE A 99 12.68 7.63 16.16
CA PHE A 99 11.82 8.78 16.45
C PHE A 99 11.97 9.96 15.46
N ASP A 100 12.51 9.70 14.28
CA ASP A 100 12.80 10.71 13.25
C ASP A 100 11.74 10.67 12.15
N VAL A 101 10.74 11.54 12.30
CA VAL A 101 9.62 11.71 11.36
C VAL A 101 10.10 12.22 10.00
N GLU A 102 11.18 13.01 9.95
CA GLU A 102 11.70 13.55 8.70
C GLU A 102 12.46 12.47 7.91
N LEU A 103 13.22 11.62 8.59
CA LEU A 103 13.83 10.43 8.00
C LEU A 103 12.77 9.50 7.42
N GLU A 104 11.69 9.25 8.16
CA GLU A 104 10.62 8.37 7.70
C GLU A 104 9.89 8.94 6.47
N GLU A 105 9.70 10.26 6.39
CA GLU A 105 9.18 10.89 5.18
C GLU A 105 10.13 10.71 3.98
N ARG A 106 11.46 10.80 4.18
CA ARG A 106 12.46 10.54 3.13
C ARG A 106 12.43 9.08 2.68
N VAL A 107 12.27 8.12 3.59
CA VAL A 107 12.07 6.70 3.25
C VAL A 107 10.82 6.54 2.40
N GLY A 108 9.70 7.19 2.77
CA GLY A 108 8.49 7.18 1.96
C GLY A 108 8.68 7.71 0.53
N ARG A 109 9.49 8.76 0.35
CA ARG A 109 9.81 9.27 -0.99
C ARG A 109 10.61 8.27 -1.82
N ALA A 110 11.57 7.57 -1.20
CA ALA A 110 12.33 6.53 -1.90
C ALA A 110 11.40 5.38 -2.35
N ILE A 111 10.56 4.89 -1.44
CA ILE A 111 9.55 3.86 -1.74
C ILE A 111 8.61 4.31 -2.87
N GLY A 112 8.08 5.54 -2.79
CA GLY A 112 7.19 6.09 -3.81
C GLY A 112 7.81 6.10 -5.21
N LYS A 113 9.09 6.47 -5.33
CA LYS A 113 9.83 6.43 -6.60
C LYS A 113 9.98 5.01 -7.14
N GLU A 114 10.31 4.05 -6.29
CA GLU A 114 10.44 2.63 -6.71
C GLU A 114 9.10 2.05 -7.17
N ILE A 115 7.99 2.38 -6.49
CA ILE A 115 6.65 1.95 -6.92
C ILE A 115 6.35 2.48 -8.32
N ARG A 116 6.64 3.76 -8.58
CA ARG A 116 6.48 4.36 -9.90
C ARG A 116 7.37 3.71 -10.95
N ALA A 117 8.61 3.36 -10.60
CA ALA A 117 9.54 2.67 -11.50
C ALA A 117 9.01 1.28 -11.92
N TRP A 118 8.33 0.58 -11.02
CA TRP A 118 7.65 -0.69 -11.32
C TRP A 118 6.29 -0.54 -12.01
N GLY A 119 5.85 0.70 -12.27
CA GLY A 119 4.57 0.99 -12.89
C GLY A 119 3.36 0.85 -11.94
N GLY A 120 3.61 0.74 -10.64
CA GLY A 120 2.59 0.76 -9.59
C GLY A 120 2.07 2.17 -9.30
N ASN A 121 0.92 2.24 -8.63
CA ASN A 121 0.32 3.51 -8.19
C ASN A 121 -0.40 3.43 -6.82
N LEU A 122 -0.47 2.25 -6.21
CA LEU A 122 -1.06 2.03 -4.89
C LEU A 122 -0.05 1.30 -4.00
N PHE A 123 0.32 1.92 -2.89
CA PHE A 123 1.24 1.40 -1.89
C PHE A 123 0.50 0.79 -0.71
N GLY A 124 0.64 -0.51 -0.52
CA GLY A 124 0.07 -1.28 0.57
C GLY A 124 0.92 -1.34 1.85
N GLY A 125 1.84 -0.44 2.14
CA GLY A 125 2.83 -0.69 3.21
C GLY A 125 2.67 0.07 4.54
N VAL A 126 1.65 0.91 4.73
CA VAL A 126 1.55 1.75 5.94
C VAL A 126 0.81 1.01 7.05
N CYS A 127 1.53 0.17 7.80
CA CYS A 127 0.96 -0.57 8.93
C CYS A 127 1.05 0.26 10.23
N ILE A 128 -0.10 0.57 10.82
CA ILE A 128 -0.21 1.33 12.09
C ILE A 128 -1.07 0.60 13.14
N ASN A 129 -1.14 -0.73 13.06
CA ASN A 129 -1.78 -1.52 14.11
C ASN A 129 -1.01 -1.36 15.42
N LEU A 130 -1.74 -1.25 16.53
CA LEU A 130 -1.17 -1.25 17.87
C LEU A 130 -0.70 -2.68 18.23
N PRO A 131 0.58 -2.90 18.51
CA PRO A 131 1.11 -4.21 18.90
C PRO A 131 0.77 -4.51 20.36
N TYR A 132 -0.50 -4.82 20.65
CA TYR A 132 -0.99 -5.05 22.02
C TYR A 132 -0.33 -6.26 22.71
N ASN A 133 0.04 -7.28 21.93
CA ASN A 133 0.70 -8.48 22.44
C ASN A 133 2.06 -8.63 21.74
N PRO A 134 3.17 -8.83 22.49
CA PRO A 134 4.50 -9.00 21.89
C PRO A 134 4.60 -10.21 20.97
N GLY A 135 3.73 -11.21 21.14
CA GLY A 135 3.61 -12.39 20.28
C GLY A 135 2.88 -12.14 18.94
N TRP A 136 2.46 -10.91 18.65
CA TRP A 136 1.88 -10.59 17.34
C TRP A 136 2.93 -10.74 16.24
N GLY A 137 2.77 -11.75 15.37
CA GLY A 137 3.76 -12.12 14.34
C GLY A 137 4.07 -11.04 13.30
N ARG A 138 3.29 -9.95 13.25
CA ARG A 138 3.53 -8.79 12.37
C ARG A 138 3.92 -7.52 13.13
N SER A 139 4.27 -7.63 14.41
CA SER A 139 4.72 -6.50 15.24
C SER A 139 5.85 -5.69 14.59
N GLN A 140 6.80 -6.36 13.92
CA GLN A 140 7.87 -5.69 13.16
C GLN A 140 7.41 -4.73 12.05
N GLU A 141 6.17 -4.85 11.57
CA GLU A 141 5.62 -3.98 10.52
C GLU A 141 5.07 -2.65 11.03
N THR A 142 4.97 -2.46 12.34
CA THR A 142 4.48 -1.22 12.98
C THR A 142 5.63 -0.43 13.63
N TYR A 143 5.39 0.77 14.15
CA TYR A 143 6.45 1.65 14.69
C TYR A 143 6.69 1.51 16.21
N GLY A 144 5.81 0.83 16.94
CA GLY A 144 5.88 0.70 18.40
C GLY A 144 4.48 0.60 19.02
N GLU A 145 4.41 0.70 20.33
CA GLU A 145 3.16 0.53 21.10
C GLU A 145 2.45 1.84 21.48
N GLU A 146 3.02 2.99 21.15
CA GLU A 146 2.45 4.28 21.49
C GLU A 146 1.70 4.89 20.28
N SER A 147 0.43 5.20 20.49
CA SER A 147 -0.52 5.65 19.46
C SER A 147 -0.13 6.96 18.76
N PHE A 148 0.40 7.94 19.50
CA PHE A 148 0.84 9.20 18.93
C PHE A 148 2.08 8.99 18.06
N HIS A 149 3.05 8.22 18.52
CA HIS A 149 4.23 7.83 17.74
C HIS A 149 3.84 7.10 16.45
N LEU A 150 2.94 6.10 16.53
CA LEU A 150 2.38 5.42 15.37
C LEU A 150 1.75 6.39 14.37
N GLY A 151 0.95 7.34 14.88
CA GLY A 151 0.32 8.38 14.07
C GLY A 151 1.33 9.30 13.39
N GLN A 152 2.38 9.73 14.10
CA GLN A 152 3.42 10.61 13.56
C GLN A 152 4.23 9.92 12.46
N MET A 153 4.74 8.72 12.73
CA MET A 153 5.57 7.97 11.79
C MET A 153 4.77 7.51 10.56
N GLY A 154 3.57 6.95 10.77
CA GLY A 154 2.68 6.54 9.68
C GLY A 154 2.27 7.72 8.80
N SER A 155 1.99 8.89 9.39
CA SER A 155 1.70 10.11 8.62
C SER A 155 2.90 10.58 7.81
N ALA A 156 4.12 10.47 8.34
CA ALA A 156 5.35 10.78 7.60
C ALA A 156 5.53 9.89 6.37
N LEU A 157 5.37 8.58 6.54
CA LEU A 157 5.43 7.63 5.43
C LEU A 157 4.39 7.96 4.35
N VAL A 158 3.14 8.23 4.76
CA VAL A 158 2.06 8.65 3.84
C VAL A 158 2.42 9.91 3.07
N ARG A 159 2.95 10.95 3.73
CA ARG A 159 3.38 12.19 3.06
C ARG A 159 4.49 11.92 2.06
N GLY A 160 5.48 11.11 2.43
CA GLY A 160 6.61 10.76 1.58
C GLY A 160 6.17 10.02 0.31
N VAL A 161 5.36 8.97 0.46
CA VAL A 161 4.83 8.20 -0.68
C VAL A 161 3.95 9.07 -1.59
N GLN A 162 3.03 9.86 -1.02
CA GLN A 162 2.12 10.69 -1.81
C GLN A 162 2.82 11.88 -2.48
N ALA A 163 3.99 12.32 -2.00
CA ALA A 163 4.80 13.33 -2.68
C ALA A 163 5.27 12.85 -4.07
N GLU A 164 5.34 11.53 -4.28
CA GLU A 164 5.75 10.89 -5.54
C GLU A 164 4.55 10.43 -6.40
N ASN A 165 3.34 10.95 -6.11
CA ASN A 165 2.09 10.63 -6.83
C ASN A 165 1.74 9.13 -6.79
N VAL A 166 1.90 8.52 -5.61
CA VAL A 166 1.46 7.16 -5.28
C VAL A 166 0.43 7.24 -4.18
N ILE A 167 -0.64 6.45 -4.28
CA ILE A 167 -1.68 6.36 -3.27
C ILE A 167 -1.14 5.55 -2.10
N ALA A 168 -1.13 6.11 -0.90
CA ALA A 168 -0.72 5.39 0.30
C ALA A 168 -1.94 4.71 0.95
N CYS A 169 -1.82 3.42 1.27
CA CYS A 169 -2.86 2.66 1.97
C CYS A 169 -2.45 2.42 3.43
N VAL A 170 -3.23 2.99 4.34
CA VAL A 170 -3.10 2.76 5.78
C VAL A 170 -3.80 1.45 6.14
N LYS A 171 -3.08 0.54 6.81
CA LYS A 171 -3.55 -0.80 7.16
C LYS A 171 -3.16 -1.18 8.59
N HIS A 172 -3.79 -2.17 9.21
CA HIS A 172 -5.02 -2.88 8.82
C HIS A 172 -6.11 -2.38 9.75
N TYR A 173 -7.04 -1.60 9.20
CA TYR A 173 -8.14 -1.04 9.99
C TYR A 173 -9.22 -2.12 10.20
N ALA A 174 -9.46 -2.62 11.42
CA ALA A 174 -8.79 -2.32 12.69
C ALA A 174 -8.53 -3.61 13.50
N PHE A 175 -7.81 -3.47 14.63
CA PHE A 175 -7.57 -4.54 15.62
C PHE A 175 -6.92 -5.84 15.11
N ASN A 176 -6.24 -5.80 13.97
CA ASN A 176 -5.42 -6.92 13.50
C ASN A 176 -4.09 -7.01 14.29
N SER A 177 -4.18 -7.42 15.56
CA SER A 177 -3.03 -7.55 16.47
C SER A 177 -2.79 -9.01 16.90
N MET A 178 -3.35 -9.98 16.16
CA MET A 178 -3.19 -11.42 16.41
C MET A 178 -3.23 -12.19 15.08
N GLU A 179 -2.12 -12.79 14.66
CA GLU A 179 -2.06 -13.50 13.38
C GLU A 179 -2.69 -14.90 13.44
N ILE A 180 -2.48 -15.64 14.54
CA ILE A 180 -2.85 -17.07 14.65
C ILE A 180 -4.34 -17.33 14.44
N SER A 181 -5.19 -16.34 14.76
CA SER A 181 -6.65 -16.44 14.64
C SER A 181 -7.27 -15.22 13.95
N ARG A 182 -6.50 -14.48 13.13
CA ARG A 182 -6.95 -13.21 12.49
C ARG A 182 -8.25 -13.31 11.68
N PHE A 183 -8.63 -14.50 11.24
CA PHE A 183 -9.86 -14.75 10.47
C PHE A 183 -11.03 -15.31 11.30
N LYS A 184 -10.85 -15.47 12.62
CA LYS A 184 -11.83 -16.13 13.50
C LYS A 184 -12.05 -15.42 14.84
N VAL A 185 -11.08 -14.64 15.30
CA VAL A 185 -11.14 -13.89 16.56
C VAL A 185 -12.19 -12.77 16.46
N ASN A 186 -12.95 -12.55 17.54
CA ASN A 186 -13.96 -11.50 17.66
C ASN A 186 -13.51 -10.44 18.66
#